data_AF-A0A6J0WIG7-F1
#
_entry.id   AF-A0A6J0WIG7-F1
#
_cell.length_a   1.000
_cell.length_b   1.000
_cell.length_c   1.000
_cell.angle_alpha   90.00
_cell.angle_beta   90.00
_cell.angle_gamma   90.00
#
_symmetry.space_group_name_H-M   'P 1'
#
loop_
_entity.id
_entity.type
_entity.pdbx_description
1 polymer ?
#
loop_
_entity_poly.entity_id
_entity_poly.type
_entity_poly.pdbx_seq_one_letter_code
_entity_poly.pdbx_strand_id
1 'polypeptide(L)'
;MDDINKTEAGNEETGRRENNSWIKRNFNYECYMTFLNGCYSCKWEAQQKKKPRRPLCCCSLRERLFYPWLIMSFFLSVILLFTWVETSNEYNGFDWVVFLGTRIWFFWSIVLLSVLGILAAYTTMLVVLGFLLCWEKNELYLHWYHKIMVLIVIMLCSFLMWILLTFWRERWLTIGLSLKVFAPYIHLSSISAMVLLSWPVAFYLIHLEGEARMRRYQNTSSERRRNKWCNMLTKLRVLQVVIGLPFLLILLCLYVVPFGTYSPCVQEKDKLAPKPNFFGHRGAAMLGPENTIMSFEKAVEHGADGLESDVQISLDEVPFLMHDYDLRRTTNILEVMPNASDKHSSFFYWNFLSTLNAGKWFADSRVRHIPQIKKICIYSHLYGQMLLLEISTLCTV
;
A
#
# COMPACT_ATOMS: atom_id res chain seq x y z
N MET A 1 39.22 -65.40 -1.90
CA MET A 1 37.75 -65.52 -1.73
C MET A 1 37.22 -64.24 -1.09
N ASP A 2 37.59 -63.06 -1.64
CA ASP A 2 37.34 -61.77 -0.97
C ASP A 2 37.10 -60.57 -1.93
N ASP A 3 36.85 -60.79 -3.23
CA ASP A 3 36.64 -59.67 -4.19
C ASP A 3 35.24 -59.64 -4.84
N ILE A 4 34.29 -60.46 -4.36
CA ILE A 4 32.92 -60.47 -4.90
C ILE A 4 31.94 -59.62 -4.05
N ASN A 5 32.28 -59.28 -2.80
CA ASN A 5 31.35 -58.57 -1.88
C ASN A 5 31.44 -57.04 -1.86
N LYS A 6 32.39 -56.40 -2.57
CA LYS A 6 32.51 -54.92 -2.57
C LYS A 6 31.72 -54.22 -3.68
N THR A 7 31.36 -54.93 -4.75
CA THR A 7 30.68 -54.35 -5.91
C THR A 7 29.15 -54.30 -5.72
N GLU A 8 28.59 -55.17 -4.88
CA GLU A 8 27.14 -55.17 -4.56
C GLU A 8 26.76 -54.10 -3.53
N ALA A 9 27.63 -53.80 -2.55
CA ALA A 9 27.38 -52.76 -1.54
C ALA A 9 27.32 -51.34 -2.12
N GLY A 10 28.13 -51.05 -3.14
CA GLY A 10 28.15 -49.73 -3.81
C GLY A 10 26.90 -49.46 -4.67
N ASN A 11 26.35 -50.49 -5.31
CA ASN A 11 25.15 -50.38 -6.15
C ASN A 11 23.87 -50.26 -5.31
N GLU A 12 23.80 -50.94 -4.16
CA GLU A 12 22.69 -50.78 -3.22
C GLU A 12 22.66 -49.39 -2.57
N GLU A 13 23.81 -48.80 -2.21
CA GLU A 13 23.85 -47.45 -1.64
C GLU A 13 23.48 -46.36 -2.65
N THR A 14 23.91 -46.45 -3.90
CA THR A 14 23.51 -45.51 -4.97
C THR A 14 22.03 -45.66 -5.33
N GLY A 15 21.53 -46.89 -5.44
CA GLY A 15 20.10 -47.15 -5.69
C GLY A 15 19.22 -46.68 -4.52
N ARG A 16 19.68 -46.81 -3.28
CA ARG A 16 18.97 -46.34 -2.07
C ARG A 16 19.03 -44.81 -1.91
N ARG A 17 20.12 -44.14 -2.34
CA ARG A 17 20.20 -42.67 -2.43
C ARG A 17 19.29 -42.09 -3.51
N GLU A 18 19.23 -42.71 -4.69
CA GLU A 18 18.31 -42.30 -5.75
C GLU A 18 16.85 -42.57 -5.38
N ASN A 19 16.54 -43.71 -4.75
CA ASN A 19 15.21 -43.99 -4.22
C ASN A 19 14.82 -42.98 -3.12
N ASN A 20 15.72 -42.68 -2.16
CA ASN A 20 15.44 -41.67 -1.14
C ASN A 20 15.22 -40.27 -1.74
N SER A 21 15.99 -39.89 -2.76
CA SER A 21 15.82 -38.62 -3.49
C SER A 21 14.48 -38.56 -4.23
N TRP A 22 14.12 -39.65 -4.93
CA TRP A 22 12.87 -39.75 -5.68
C TRP A 22 11.64 -39.79 -4.76
N ILE A 23 11.69 -40.59 -3.68
CA ILE A 23 10.64 -40.67 -2.65
C ILE A 23 10.46 -39.32 -1.97
N LYS A 24 11.54 -38.66 -1.55
CA LYS A 24 11.48 -37.35 -0.90
C LYS A 24 10.94 -36.27 -1.85
N ARG A 25 11.31 -36.31 -3.14
CA ARG A 25 10.78 -35.41 -4.17
C ARG A 25 9.30 -35.65 -4.45
N ASN A 26 8.87 -36.91 -4.51
CA ASN A 26 7.47 -37.27 -4.76
C ASN A 26 6.58 -36.95 -3.55
N PHE A 27 7.07 -37.19 -2.34
CA PHE A 27 6.39 -36.83 -1.10
C PHE A 27 6.25 -35.32 -0.93
N ASN A 28 7.32 -34.55 -1.21
CA ASN A 28 7.26 -33.09 -1.20
C ASN A 28 6.28 -32.54 -2.24
N TYR A 29 6.20 -33.17 -3.42
CA TYR A 29 5.25 -32.76 -4.46
C TYR A 29 3.80 -33.11 -4.10
N GLU A 30 3.53 -34.28 -3.51
CA GLU A 30 2.19 -34.64 -3.03
C GLU A 30 1.73 -33.75 -1.86
N CYS A 31 2.60 -33.44 -0.90
CA CYS A 31 2.31 -32.47 0.16
C CYS A 31 2.05 -31.07 -0.40
N TYR A 32 2.87 -30.61 -1.36
CA TYR A 32 2.68 -29.34 -2.04
C TYR A 32 1.33 -29.25 -2.76
N MET A 33 0.97 -30.28 -3.53
CA MET A 33 -0.30 -30.32 -4.25
C MET A 33 -1.52 -30.44 -3.33
N THR A 34 -1.39 -31.22 -2.24
CA THR A 34 -2.43 -31.34 -1.22
C THR A 34 -2.63 -30.00 -0.50
N PHE A 35 -1.55 -29.26 -0.23
CA PHE A 35 -1.62 -27.92 0.35
C PHE A 35 -2.32 -26.92 -0.58
N LEU A 36 -1.91 -26.85 -1.86
CA LEU A 36 -2.53 -25.94 -2.83
C LEU A 36 -4.02 -26.23 -3.03
N ASN A 37 -4.37 -27.50 -3.21
CA ASN A 37 -5.78 -27.90 -3.33
C ASN A 37 -6.52 -27.66 -2.02
N GLY A 38 -5.92 -27.93 -0.86
CA GLY A 38 -6.52 -27.69 0.45
C GLY A 38 -6.89 -26.23 0.66
N CYS A 39 -5.96 -25.31 0.42
CA CYS A 39 -6.19 -23.87 0.59
C CYS A 39 -7.21 -23.29 -0.40
N TYR A 40 -7.29 -23.81 -1.63
CA TYR A 40 -8.18 -23.26 -2.67
C TYR A 40 -9.56 -23.94 -2.71
N SER A 41 -9.60 -25.26 -2.52
CA SER A 41 -10.80 -26.10 -2.64
C SER A 41 -11.36 -26.59 -1.30
N CYS A 42 -10.67 -26.35 -0.18
CA CYS A 42 -10.94 -26.91 1.15
C CYS A 42 -10.89 -28.45 1.21
N LYS A 43 -10.28 -29.10 0.21
CA LYS A 43 -10.08 -30.56 0.16
C LYS A 43 -8.63 -30.88 0.47
N TRP A 44 -8.41 -31.50 1.63
CA TRP A 44 -7.07 -31.86 2.14
C TRP A 44 -6.68 -33.31 1.84
N GLU A 45 -7.43 -34.01 1.00
CA GLU A 45 -7.11 -35.39 0.60
C GLU A 45 -6.05 -35.42 -0.51
N ALA A 46 -5.04 -36.28 -0.33
CA ALA A 46 -4.01 -36.52 -1.33
C ALA A 46 -4.62 -37.18 -2.58
N GLN A 47 -4.84 -36.40 -3.64
CA GLN A 47 -5.31 -36.94 -4.90
C GLN A 47 -4.15 -37.64 -5.64
N GLN A 48 -4.12 -38.97 -5.62
CA GLN A 48 -3.28 -39.76 -6.51
C GLN A 48 -3.68 -39.50 -7.97
N LYS A 49 -2.86 -38.77 -8.73
CA LYS A 49 -3.12 -38.55 -10.17
C LYS A 49 -2.96 -39.87 -10.95
N LYS A 50 -4.07 -40.52 -11.33
CA LYS A 50 -4.12 -41.26 -12.61
C LYS A 50 -4.03 -40.21 -13.72
N LYS A 51 -2.84 -40.01 -14.32
CA LYS A 51 -2.62 -39.06 -15.44
C LYS A 51 -3.64 -39.29 -16.57
N PRO A 52 -4.60 -38.38 -16.84
CA PRO A 52 -5.34 -38.38 -18.09
C PRO A 52 -4.51 -37.65 -19.16
N ARG A 53 -4.32 -38.28 -20.31
CA ARG A 53 -3.79 -37.63 -21.52
C ARG A 53 -4.92 -36.80 -22.19
N ARG A 54 -4.74 -35.46 -22.26
CA ARG A 54 -5.43 -34.42 -23.11
C ARG A 54 -6.64 -33.67 -22.48
N PRO A 55 -7.04 -32.47 -22.98
CA PRO A 55 -6.26 -31.29 -23.40
C PRO A 55 -6.57 -30.01 -22.57
N LEU A 56 -5.57 -29.14 -22.50
CA LEU A 56 -5.44 -27.70 -22.26
C LEU A 56 -6.61 -26.71 -21.96
N CYS A 57 -7.80 -27.09 -21.46
CA CYS A 57 -8.70 -26.18 -20.74
C CYS A 57 -9.88 -26.96 -20.13
N CYS A 58 -9.67 -27.59 -18.97
CA CYS A 58 -10.73 -28.28 -18.22
C CYS A 58 -11.11 -27.42 -17.01
N CYS A 59 -11.90 -26.37 -17.24
CA CYS A 59 -12.64 -25.69 -16.18
C CYS A 59 -14.12 -25.94 -16.43
N SER A 60 -14.88 -26.28 -15.39
CA SER A 60 -16.35 -26.26 -15.52
C SER A 60 -16.78 -24.84 -15.92
N LEU A 61 -17.87 -24.72 -16.69
CA LEU A 61 -18.39 -23.42 -17.14
C LEU A 61 -18.52 -22.41 -15.96
N ARG A 62 -18.89 -22.93 -14.79
CA ARG A 62 -19.04 -22.18 -13.54
C ARG A 62 -17.72 -21.60 -13.03
N GLU A 63 -16.64 -22.37 -13.06
CA GLU A 63 -15.31 -21.93 -12.60
C GLU A 63 -14.69 -20.92 -13.58
N ARG A 64 -14.92 -21.13 -14.89
CA ARG A 64 -14.50 -20.19 -15.93
C ARG A 64 -15.20 -18.83 -15.79
N LEU A 65 -16.46 -18.83 -15.35
CA LEU A 65 -17.19 -17.59 -15.05
C LEU A 65 -16.72 -16.96 -13.75
N PHE A 66 -16.36 -17.74 -12.73
CA PHE A 66 -16.00 -17.22 -11.39
C PHE A 66 -14.59 -16.65 -11.31
N TYR A 67 -13.62 -17.19 -12.04
CA TYR A 67 -12.24 -16.72 -12.02
C TYR A 67 -12.10 -15.21 -12.38
N PRO A 68 -12.82 -14.67 -13.39
CA PRO A 68 -12.91 -13.22 -13.61
C PRO A 68 -13.42 -12.41 -12.40
N TRP A 69 -14.42 -12.92 -11.65
CA TRP A 69 -14.91 -12.24 -10.44
C TRP A 69 -13.84 -12.20 -9.35
N LEU A 70 -13.07 -13.27 -9.19
CA LEU A 70 -11.93 -13.30 -8.27
C LEU A 70 -10.88 -12.26 -8.65
N ILE A 71 -10.52 -12.17 -9.94
CA ILE A 71 -9.59 -11.15 -10.44
C ILE A 71 -10.13 -9.74 -10.21
N MET A 72 -11.41 -9.50 -10.50
CA MET A 72 -12.06 -8.21 -10.27
C MET A 72 -12.05 -7.83 -8.79
N SER A 73 -12.33 -8.79 -7.89
CA SER A 73 -12.26 -8.60 -6.44
C SER A 73 -10.86 -8.19 -5.98
N PHE A 74 -9.82 -8.85 -6.50
CA PHE A 74 -8.43 -8.49 -6.24
C PHE A 74 -8.15 -7.04 -6.64
N PHE A 75 -8.42 -6.66 -7.88
CA PHE A 75 -8.18 -5.28 -8.33
C PHE A 75 -8.96 -4.24 -7.53
N LEU A 76 -10.25 -4.48 -7.27
CA LEU A 76 -11.06 -3.58 -6.45
C LEU A 76 -10.48 -3.41 -5.04
N SER A 77 -10.09 -4.52 -4.41
CA SER A 77 -9.52 -4.50 -3.05
C SER A 77 -8.17 -3.76 -2.99
N VAL A 78 -7.30 -3.94 -3.98
CA VAL A 78 -6.00 -3.25 -4.06
C VAL A 78 -6.19 -1.76 -4.35
N ILE A 79 -7.07 -1.39 -5.28
CA ILE A 79 -7.36 0.03 -5.60
C ILE A 79 -7.93 0.74 -4.37
N LEU A 80 -8.86 0.11 -3.66
CA LEU A 80 -9.46 0.68 -2.47
C LEU A 80 -8.45 0.80 -1.33
N LEU A 81 -7.61 -0.22 -1.10
CA LEU A 81 -6.54 -0.16 -0.11
C LEU A 81 -5.54 0.95 -0.43
N PHE A 82 -5.09 1.03 -1.68
CA PHE A 82 -4.19 2.10 -2.15
C PHE A 82 -4.81 3.47 -1.91
N THR A 83 -6.06 3.65 -2.34
CA THR A 83 -6.81 4.90 -2.13
C THR A 83 -6.86 5.27 -0.65
N TRP A 84 -7.17 4.30 0.22
CA TRP A 84 -7.26 4.54 1.66
C TRP A 84 -5.91 4.90 2.30
N VAL A 85 -4.82 4.27 1.85
CA VAL A 85 -3.46 4.58 2.31
C VAL A 85 -3.05 5.99 1.89
N GLU A 86 -3.30 6.39 0.65
CA GLU A 86 -2.97 7.74 0.15
C GLU A 86 -3.75 8.84 0.86
N THR A 87 -4.88 8.48 1.47
CA THR A 87 -5.69 9.40 2.27
C THR A 87 -5.34 9.40 3.76
N SER A 88 -4.16 8.89 4.15
CA SER A 88 -3.71 8.84 5.55
C SER A 88 -3.75 10.19 6.27
N ASN A 89 -3.54 11.28 5.54
CA ASN A 89 -3.61 12.64 6.10
C ASN A 89 -5.01 13.02 6.61
N GLU A 90 -6.05 12.30 6.21
CA GLU A 90 -7.44 12.55 6.59
C GLU A 90 -7.95 11.59 7.68
N TYR A 91 -7.11 10.69 8.18
CA TYR A 91 -7.52 9.67 9.16
C TYR A 91 -8.13 10.30 10.42
N ASN A 92 -7.56 11.40 10.92
CA ASN A 92 -8.11 12.12 12.06
C ASN A 92 -9.51 12.69 11.77
N GLY A 93 -9.74 13.23 10.57
CA GLY A 93 -11.04 13.74 10.15
C GLY A 93 -12.09 12.63 10.10
N PHE A 94 -11.72 11.47 9.54
CA PHE A 94 -12.57 10.29 9.53
C PHE A 94 -12.90 9.81 10.95
N ASP A 95 -11.90 9.67 11.82
CA ASP A 95 -12.08 9.23 13.20
C ASP A 95 -12.99 10.17 13.99
N TRP A 96 -12.87 11.47 13.75
CA TRP A 96 -13.73 12.48 14.35
C TRP A 96 -15.19 12.38 13.87
N VAL A 97 -15.42 12.12 12.58
CA VAL A 97 -16.79 11.91 12.05
C VAL A 97 -17.41 10.65 12.65
N VAL A 98 -16.65 9.56 12.78
CA VAL A 98 -17.14 8.33 13.43
C VAL A 98 -17.42 8.58 14.92
N PHE A 99 -16.58 9.35 15.60
CA PHE A 99 -16.81 9.76 16.98
C PHE A 99 -18.10 10.57 17.14
N LEU A 100 -18.40 11.51 16.23
CA LEU A 100 -19.66 12.26 16.30
C LEU A 100 -20.89 11.36 16.23
N GLY A 101 -20.84 10.29 15.42
CA GLY A 101 -21.94 9.34 15.30
C GLY A 101 -22.01 8.32 16.44
N THR A 102 -20.88 7.80 16.91
CA THR A 102 -20.80 6.69 17.89
C THR A 102 -20.61 7.14 19.33
N ARG A 103 -20.14 8.38 19.56
CA ARG A 103 -19.68 8.92 20.84
C ARG A 103 -18.51 8.14 21.48
N ILE A 104 -17.83 7.30 20.71
CA ILE A 104 -16.70 6.50 21.17
C ILE A 104 -15.45 6.93 20.38
N TRP A 105 -14.47 7.49 21.08
CA TRP A 105 -13.19 7.85 20.48
C TRP A 105 -12.32 6.60 20.31
N PHE A 106 -12.00 6.28 19.05
CA PHE A 106 -11.15 5.16 18.70
C PHE A 106 -10.49 5.42 17.34
N PHE A 107 -9.37 4.77 17.06
CA PHE A 107 -8.65 4.86 15.78
C PHE A 107 -9.34 4.02 14.68
N TRP A 108 -10.58 4.37 14.35
CA TRP A 108 -11.42 3.68 13.37
C TRP A 108 -10.78 3.61 11.98
N SER A 109 -9.98 4.62 11.63
CA SER A 109 -9.20 4.72 10.40
C SER A 109 -8.18 3.58 10.25
N ILE A 110 -7.49 3.24 11.34
CA ILE A 110 -6.53 2.13 11.42
C ILE A 110 -7.26 0.78 11.37
N VAL A 111 -8.43 0.67 11.99
CA VAL A 111 -9.28 -0.53 11.88
C VAL A 111 -9.68 -0.75 10.43
N LEU A 112 -10.18 0.29 9.76
CA LEU A 112 -10.57 0.22 8.36
C LEU A 112 -9.37 -0.13 7.47
N LEU A 113 -8.20 0.48 7.70
CA LEU A 113 -6.96 0.13 7.00
C LEU A 113 -6.61 -1.35 7.18
N SER A 114 -6.71 -1.87 8.40
CA SER A 114 -6.43 -3.27 8.71
C SER A 114 -7.40 -4.22 8.00
N VAL A 115 -8.71 -3.89 8.00
CA VAL A 115 -9.74 -4.67 7.31
C VAL A 115 -9.48 -4.68 5.80
N LEU A 116 -9.22 -3.52 5.18
CA LEU A 116 -8.91 -3.42 3.76
C LEU A 116 -7.64 -4.20 3.40
N GLY A 117 -6.61 -4.13 4.26
CA GLY A 117 -5.37 -4.90 4.12
C GLY A 117 -5.60 -6.40 4.14
N ILE A 118 -6.39 -6.90 5.10
CA ILE A 118 -6.75 -8.32 5.20
C ILE A 118 -7.53 -8.78 3.96
N LEU A 119 -8.49 -7.99 3.49
CA LEU A 119 -9.27 -8.32 2.29
C LEU A 119 -8.39 -8.38 1.04
N ALA A 120 -7.49 -7.42 0.86
CA ALA A 120 -6.56 -7.42 -0.27
C ALA A 120 -5.56 -8.58 -0.19
N ALA A 121 -5.04 -8.90 1.00
CA ALA A 121 -4.15 -10.05 1.19
C ALA A 121 -4.87 -11.37 0.88
N TYR A 122 -6.12 -11.52 1.33
CA TYR A 122 -6.95 -12.68 1.08
C TYR A 122 -7.22 -12.91 -0.42
N THR A 123 -7.65 -11.87 -1.14
CA THR A 123 -7.91 -11.97 -2.59
C THR A 123 -6.63 -12.23 -3.37
N THR A 124 -5.51 -11.60 -2.98
CA THR A 124 -4.17 -11.85 -3.55
C THR A 124 -3.77 -13.31 -3.37
N MET A 125 -3.90 -13.85 -2.16
CA MET A 125 -3.59 -15.25 -1.86
C MET A 125 -4.39 -16.20 -2.75
N LEU A 126 -5.69 -15.98 -2.91
CA LEU A 126 -6.54 -16.81 -3.78
C LEU A 126 -6.14 -16.72 -5.26
N VAL A 127 -5.78 -15.54 -5.75
CA VAL A 127 -5.28 -15.37 -7.13
C VAL A 127 -3.95 -16.12 -7.33
N VAL A 128 -3.03 -16.02 -6.38
CA VAL A 128 -1.73 -16.72 -6.43
C VAL A 128 -1.94 -18.24 -6.39
N LEU A 129 -2.78 -18.74 -5.49
CA LEU A 129 -3.12 -20.17 -5.43
C LEU A 129 -3.77 -20.66 -6.73
N GLY A 130 -4.71 -19.89 -7.29
CA GLY A 130 -5.34 -20.19 -8.57
C GLY A 130 -4.33 -20.22 -9.73
N PHE A 131 -3.38 -19.27 -9.75
CA PHE A 131 -2.31 -19.23 -10.73
C PHE A 131 -1.39 -20.46 -10.62
N LEU A 132 -0.95 -20.83 -9.41
CA LEU A 132 -0.11 -22.00 -9.17
C LEU A 132 -0.80 -23.32 -9.56
N LEU A 133 -2.11 -23.45 -9.28
CA LEU A 133 -2.90 -24.61 -9.70
C LEU A 133 -3.04 -24.69 -11.23
N CYS A 134 -3.21 -23.54 -11.89
CA CYS A 134 -3.24 -23.46 -13.35
C CYS A 134 -1.87 -23.84 -13.96
N TRP A 135 -0.78 -23.39 -13.32
CA TRP A 135 0.60 -23.71 -13.68
C TRP A 135 0.86 -25.23 -13.65
N GLU A 136 0.39 -25.91 -12.60
CA GLU A 136 0.46 -27.38 -12.45
C GLU A 136 -0.58 -28.15 -13.29
N LYS A 137 -1.32 -27.44 -14.16
CA LYS A 137 -2.37 -27.97 -15.04
C LYS A 137 -3.43 -28.76 -14.27
N ASN A 138 -3.77 -28.30 -13.06
CA ASN A 138 -4.82 -28.88 -12.23
C ASN A 138 -6.17 -28.19 -12.49
N GLU A 139 -7.27 -28.88 -12.18
CA GLU A 139 -8.59 -28.27 -12.29
C GLU A 139 -8.79 -27.21 -11.20
N LEU A 140 -9.20 -26.01 -11.61
CA LEU A 140 -9.56 -24.94 -10.69
C LEU A 140 -10.93 -25.26 -10.09
N TYR A 141 -10.96 -25.62 -8.82
CA TYR A 141 -12.19 -25.78 -8.06
C TYR A 141 -12.15 -24.89 -6.83
N LEU A 142 -12.78 -23.71 -6.91
CA LEU A 142 -12.87 -22.82 -5.76
C LEU A 142 -14.02 -23.25 -4.85
N HIS A 143 -13.74 -23.46 -3.57
CA HIS A 143 -14.77 -23.86 -2.60
C HIS A 143 -15.90 -22.81 -2.51
N TRP A 144 -17.13 -23.25 -2.21
CA TRP A 144 -18.30 -22.37 -2.16
C TRP A 144 -18.17 -21.26 -1.09
N TYR A 145 -17.47 -21.53 0.02
CA TYR A 145 -17.18 -20.51 1.03
C TYR A 145 -16.34 -19.35 0.47
N HIS A 146 -15.25 -19.66 -0.23
CA HIS A 146 -14.42 -18.63 -0.88
C HIS A 146 -15.21 -17.86 -1.95
N LYS A 147 -16.13 -18.53 -2.66
CA LYS A 147 -17.01 -17.86 -3.63
C LYS A 147 -17.91 -16.83 -2.97
N ILE A 148 -18.53 -17.17 -1.84
CA ILE A 148 -19.36 -16.23 -1.07
C ILE A 148 -18.50 -15.08 -0.56
N MET A 149 -17.33 -15.37 0.02
CA MET A 149 -16.44 -14.34 0.55
C MET A 149 -15.96 -13.36 -0.54
N VAL A 150 -15.59 -13.85 -1.72
CA VAL A 150 -15.21 -13.00 -2.86
C VAL A 150 -16.37 -12.07 -3.27
N LEU A 151 -17.61 -12.56 -3.30
CA LEU A 151 -18.78 -11.73 -3.60
C LEU A 151 -19.00 -10.67 -2.52
N ILE A 152 -18.85 -11.02 -1.23
CA ILE A 152 -18.92 -10.07 -0.11
C ILE A 152 -17.83 -9.00 -0.26
N VAL A 153 -16.59 -9.39 -0.58
CA VAL A 153 -15.48 -8.45 -0.80
C VAL A 153 -15.83 -7.47 -1.93
N ILE A 154 -16.36 -7.95 -3.06
CA ILE A 154 -16.75 -7.10 -4.19
C ILE A 154 -17.84 -6.12 -3.77
N MET A 155 -18.88 -6.59 -3.07
CA MET A 155 -19.96 -5.73 -2.59
C MET A 155 -19.45 -4.65 -1.63
N LEU A 156 -18.64 -5.03 -0.63
CA LEU A 156 -18.06 -4.11 0.34
C LEU A 156 -17.14 -3.09 -0.34
N CYS A 157 -16.23 -3.55 -1.21
CA CYS A 157 -15.30 -2.66 -1.91
C CYS A 157 -16.05 -1.70 -2.84
N SER A 158 -17.08 -2.18 -3.55
CA SER A 158 -17.88 -1.34 -4.45
C SER A 158 -18.68 -0.28 -3.67
N PHE A 159 -19.23 -0.65 -2.51
CA PHE A 159 -19.93 0.27 -1.62
C PHE A 159 -19.00 1.35 -1.07
N LEU A 160 -17.82 0.98 -0.56
CA LEU A 160 -16.83 1.94 -0.07
C LEU A 160 -16.29 2.85 -1.19
N MET A 161 -16.03 2.28 -2.37
CA MET A 161 -15.66 3.08 -3.55
C MET A 161 -16.75 4.05 -3.96
N TRP A 162 -18.03 3.66 -3.90
CA TRP A 162 -19.16 4.56 -4.18
C TRP A 162 -19.24 5.71 -3.17
N ILE A 163 -19.01 5.45 -1.88
CA ILE A 163 -18.91 6.50 -0.85
C ILE A 163 -17.78 7.48 -1.20
N LEU A 164 -16.58 6.98 -1.49
CA LEU A 164 -15.43 7.83 -1.84
C LEU A 164 -15.69 8.66 -3.12
N LEU A 165 -16.34 8.08 -4.12
CA LEU A 165 -16.69 8.79 -5.35
C LEU A 165 -17.73 9.90 -5.10
N THR A 166 -18.67 9.68 -4.18
CA THR A 166 -19.77 10.60 -3.92
C THR A 166 -19.35 11.74 -2.98
N PHE A 167 -18.69 11.40 -1.87
CA PHE A 167 -18.40 12.37 -0.80
C PHE A 167 -17.01 13.00 -0.90
N TRP A 168 -16.06 12.36 -1.58
CA TRP A 168 -14.64 12.74 -1.55
C TRP A 168 -14.12 13.20 -2.92
N ARG A 169 -14.95 13.93 -3.67
CA ARG A 169 -14.65 14.36 -5.04
C ARG A 169 -13.31 15.12 -5.18
N GLU A 170 -12.97 15.95 -4.20
CA GLU A 170 -11.75 16.78 -4.23
C GLU A 170 -10.47 15.96 -3.98
N ARG A 171 -10.57 14.84 -3.25
CA ARG A 171 -9.42 14.00 -2.88
C ARG A 171 -8.94 13.10 -4.01
N TRP A 172 -9.72 12.91 -5.07
CA TRP A 172 -9.29 12.18 -6.28
C TRP A 172 -8.10 12.84 -6.98
N LEU A 173 -7.93 14.16 -6.81
CA LEU A 173 -6.75 14.86 -7.29
C LEU A 173 -5.47 14.34 -6.60
N THR A 174 -5.53 14.14 -5.28
CA THR A 174 -4.42 13.59 -4.48
C THR A 174 -4.04 12.19 -4.94
N ILE A 175 -5.04 11.32 -5.16
CA ILE A 175 -4.83 9.95 -5.67
C ILE A 175 -4.18 10.00 -7.06
N GLY A 176 -4.65 10.87 -7.95
CA GLY A 176 -4.08 11.03 -9.29
C GLY A 176 -2.65 11.56 -9.28
N LEU A 177 -2.34 12.50 -8.38
CA LEU A 177 -0.98 13.00 -8.16
C LEU A 177 -0.06 11.91 -7.62
N SER A 178 -0.53 11.14 -6.65
CA SER A 178 0.21 10.01 -6.10
C SER A 178 0.53 8.96 -7.16
N LEU A 179 -0.43 8.58 -8.00
CA LEU A 179 -0.18 7.67 -9.12
C LEU A 179 0.88 8.19 -10.09
N LYS A 180 0.98 9.50 -10.34
CA LYS A 180 2.06 10.09 -11.15
C LYS A 180 3.42 9.96 -10.47
N VAL A 181 3.48 10.14 -9.15
CA VAL A 181 4.70 9.96 -8.36
C VAL A 181 5.14 8.49 -8.36
N PHE A 182 4.19 7.56 -8.26
CA PHE A 182 4.47 6.12 -8.29
C PHE A 182 4.64 5.53 -9.70
N ALA A 183 4.27 6.25 -10.76
CA ALA A 183 4.31 5.74 -12.13
C ALA A 183 5.68 5.17 -12.56
N PRO A 184 6.83 5.81 -12.27
CA PRO A 184 8.15 5.25 -12.60
C PRO A 184 8.43 3.93 -11.89
N TYR A 185 8.02 3.79 -10.63
CA TYR A 185 8.21 2.58 -9.85
C TYR A 185 7.31 1.44 -10.34
N ILE A 186 6.04 1.75 -10.64
CA ILE A 186 5.09 0.80 -11.24
C ILE A 186 5.62 0.33 -12.60
N HIS A 187 6.18 1.24 -13.40
CA HIS A 187 6.76 0.93 -14.70
C HIS A 187 7.98 0.00 -14.58
N LEU A 188 8.94 0.34 -13.72
CA LEU A 188 10.13 -0.49 -13.46
C LEU A 188 9.76 -1.89 -12.94
N SER A 189 8.79 -1.95 -12.02
CA SER A 189 8.24 -3.21 -11.50
C SER A 189 7.58 -4.04 -12.61
N SER A 190 6.81 -3.39 -13.49
CA SER A 190 6.13 -4.04 -14.62
C SER A 190 7.13 -4.60 -15.64
N ILE A 191 8.20 -3.85 -15.96
CA ILE A 191 9.27 -4.35 -16.83
C ILE A 191 9.97 -5.55 -16.18
N SER A 192 10.31 -5.45 -14.91
CA SER A 192 10.96 -6.54 -14.16
C SER A 192 10.09 -7.81 -14.18
N ALA A 193 8.78 -7.66 -13.97
CA ALA A 193 7.82 -8.76 -14.08
C ALA A 193 7.76 -9.35 -15.50
N MET A 194 7.73 -8.51 -16.54
CA MET A 194 7.76 -8.99 -17.93
C MET A 194 9.04 -9.76 -18.27
N VAL A 195 10.20 -9.30 -17.76
CA VAL A 195 11.49 -9.99 -17.93
C VAL A 195 11.44 -11.36 -17.26
N LEU A 196 10.95 -11.45 -16.02
CA LEU A 196 10.82 -12.73 -15.32
C LEU A 196 9.83 -13.68 -16.02
N LEU A 197 8.73 -13.16 -16.55
CA LEU A 197 7.72 -13.95 -17.29
C LEU A 197 8.19 -14.35 -18.69
N SER A 198 9.17 -13.65 -19.27
CA SER A 198 9.66 -13.94 -20.62
C SER A 198 10.19 -15.37 -20.76
N TRP A 199 10.90 -15.88 -19.75
CA TRP A 199 11.47 -17.22 -19.75
C TRP A 199 10.40 -18.34 -19.79
N PRO A 200 9.43 -18.38 -18.85
CA PRO A 200 8.37 -19.37 -18.91
C PRO A 200 7.48 -19.24 -20.15
N VAL A 201 7.21 -18.03 -20.64
CA VAL A 201 6.45 -17.81 -21.88
C VAL A 201 7.22 -18.35 -23.09
N ALA A 202 8.51 -18.05 -23.20
CA ALA A 202 9.36 -18.54 -24.29
C ALA A 202 9.45 -20.07 -24.28
N PHE A 203 9.68 -20.68 -23.11
CA PHE A 203 9.70 -22.14 -22.96
C PHE A 203 8.36 -22.77 -23.40
N TYR A 204 7.24 -22.16 -23.02
CA TYR A 204 5.92 -22.63 -23.39
C TYR A 204 5.65 -22.51 -24.90
N LEU A 205 6.04 -21.40 -25.53
CA LEU A 205 5.91 -21.20 -26.98
C LEU A 205 6.78 -22.19 -27.77
N ILE A 206 8.03 -22.43 -27.34
CA ILE A 206 8.93 -23.43 -27.92
C ILE A 206 8.33 -24.83 -27.79
N HIS A 207 7.77 -25.17 -26.63
CA HIS A 207 7.11 -26.46 -26.42
C HIS A 207 5.91 -26.66 -27.35
N LEU A 208 5.06 -25.64 -27.50
CA LEU A 208 3.92 -25.67 -28.44
C LEU A 208 4.38 -25.81 -29.90
N GLU A 209 5.45 -25.12 -30.28
CA GLU A 209 6.02 -25.23 -31.62
C GLU A 209 6.62 -26.62 -31.87
N GLY A 210 7.31 -27.17 -30.87
CA GLY A 210 7.84 -28.54 -30.87
C GLY A 210 6.74 -29.59 -31.04
N GLU A 211 5.64 -29.48 -30.29
CA GLU A 211 4.46 -30.33 -30.47
C GLU A 211 3.85 -30.20 -31.87
N ALA A 212 3.71 -28.97 -32.38
CA ALA A 212 3.21 -28.74 -33.73
C ALA A 212 4.15 -29.35 -34.79
N ARG A 213 5.47 -29.27 -34.59
CA ARG A 213 6.50 -29.81 -35.49
C ARG A 213 6.55 -31.33 -35.48
N MET A 214 6.59 -31.96 -34.31
CA MET A 214 6.59 -33.43 -34.17
C MET A 214 5.37 -34.06 -34.81
N ARG A 215 4.20 -33.44 -34.61
CA ARG A 215 2.98 -33.93 -35.24
C ARG A 215 3.05 -33.79 -36.76
N ARG A 216 3.62 -32.70 -37.31
CA ARG A 216 3.76 -32.52 -38.77
C ARG A 216 4.56 -33.65 -39.39
N TYR A 217 5.60 -34.09 -38.69
CA TYR A 217 6.45 -35.21 -39.13
C TYR A 217 5.72 -36.56 -39.11
N GLN A 218 4.91 -36.84 -38.08
CA GLN A 218 4.20 -38.12 -37.93
C GLN A 218 3.10 -38.39 -38.97
N ASN A 219 2.77 -37.45 -39.85
CA ASN A 219 1.53 -37.51 -40.64
C ASN A 219 1.80 -37.39 -42.15
N THR A 220 2.32 -38.46 -42.74
CA THR A 220 2.65 -38.57 -44.18
C THR A 220 1.79 -39.58 -44.96
N SER A 221 0.71 -40.18 -44.39
CA SER A 221 0.08 -41.35 -45.04
C SER A 221 -1.46 -41.52 -45.10
N SER A 222 -2.32 -40.50 -44.87
CA SER A 222 -3.76 -40.64 -45.28
C SER A 222 -4.59 -39.35 -45.34
N GLU A 223 -5.42 -39.20 -46.38
CA GLU A 223 -6.25 -38.01 -46.65
C GLU A 223 -7.43 -37.80 -45.67
N ARG A 224 -8.03 -38.86 -45.13
CA ARG A 224 -9.22 -38.75 -44.22
C ARG A 224 -8.90 -38.08 -42.88
N ARG A 225 -7.62 -38.02 -42.50
CA ARG A 225 -7.13 -37.33 -41.29
C ARG A 225 -6.96 -35.82 -41.48
N ARG A 226 -6.97 -35.29 -42.71
CA ARG A 226 -6.56 -33.92 -43.09
C ARG A 226 -7.42 -32.81 -42.46
N ASN A 227 -8.76 -32.94 -42.42
CA ASN A 227 -9.64 -31.90 -41.85
C ASN A 227 -9.55 -31.81 -40.32
N LYS A 228 -9.54 -32.95 -39.61
CA LYS A 228 -9.30 -32.97 -38.14
C LYS A 228 -7.91 -32.42 -37.79
N TRP A 229 -6.96 -32.59 -38.70
CA TRP A 229 -5.59 -32.09 -38.59
C TRP A 229 -5.48 -30.58 -38.77
N CYS A 230 -6.05 -30.02 -39.83
CA CYS A 230 -6.09 -28.58 -40.07
C CYS A 230 -6.75 -27.85 -38.89
N ASN A 231 -7.84 -28.39 -38.33
CA ASN A 231 -8.50 -27.84 -37.14
C ASN A 231 -7.65 -27.93 -35.85
N MET A 232 -6.72 -28.87 -35.74
CA MET A 232 -5.88 -29.03 -34.55
C MET A 232 -4.63 -28.16 -34.63
N LEU A 233 -3.98 -28.07 -35.80
CA LEU A 233 -2.87 -27.15 -36.04
C LEU A 233 -3.31 -25.70 -35.91
N THR A 234 -4.49 -25.34 -36.42
CA THR A 234 -5.07 -24.01 -36.22
C THR A 234 -5.31 -23.75 -34.74
N LYS A 235 -5.79 -24.72 -33.94
CA LYS A 235 -5.89 -24.57 -32.48
C LYS A 235 -4.53 -24.31 -31.81
N LEU A 236 -3.46 -24.99 -32.20
CA LEU A 236 -2.12 -24.75 -31.64
C LEU A 236 -1.57 -23.37 -32.04
N ARG A 237 -1.76 -22.95 -33.29
CA ARG A 237 -1.38 -21.60 -33.74
C ARG A 237 -2.18 -20.51 -33.04
N VAL A 238 -3.50 -20.70 -32.91
CA VAL A 238 -4.39 -19.78 -32.18
C VAL A 238 -3.90 -19.63 -30.75
N LEU A 239 -3.53 -20.73 -30.09
CA LEU A 239 -2.98 -20.68 -28.73
C LEU A 239 -1.64 -19.92 -28.64
N GLN A 240 -0.72 -20.14 -29.60
CA GLN A 240 0.54 -19.39 -29.66
C GLN A 240 0.28 -17.88 -29.81
N VAL A 241 -0.67 -17.49 -30.67
CA VAL A 241 -1.05 -16.09 -30.85
C VAL A 241 -1.73 -15.53 -29.61
N VAL A 242 -2.65 -16.28 -28.99
CA VAL A 242 -3.37 -15.87 -27.77
C VAL A 242 -2.44 -15.61 -26.59
N ILE A 243 -1.28 -16.25 -26.53
CA ILE A 243 -0.29 -16.04 -25.46
C ILE A 243 0.79 -15.03 -25.86
N GLY A 244 1.35 -15.17 -27.06
CA GLY A 244 2.45 -14.32 -27.52
C GLY A 244 2.03 -12.89 -27.86
N LEU A 245 0.86 -12.70 -28.48
CA LEU A 245 0.40 -11.38 -28.90
C LEU A 245 0.12 -10.45 -27.71
N PRO A 246 -0.61 -10.85 -26.64
CA PRO A 246 -0.78 -9.99 -25.48
C PRO A 246 0.54 -9.65 -24.79
N PHE A 247 1.47 -10.61 -24.67
CA PHE A 247 2.78 -10.36 -24.07
C PHE A 247 3.55 -9.28 -24.85
N LEU A 248 3.58 -9.36 -26.18
CA LEU A 248 4.21 -8.36 -27.04
C LEU A 248 3.51 -6.99 -26.97
N LEU A 249 2.18 -6.97 -26.96
CA LEU A 249 1.41 -5.72 -26.84
C LEU A 249 1.66 -5.05 -25.49
N ILE A 250 1.67 -5.81 -24.38
CA ILE A 250 1.96 -5.27 -23.05
C ILE A 250 3.39 -4.71 -23.00
N LEU A 251 4.36 -5.44 -23.54
CA LEU A 251 5.74 -4.98 -23.60
C LEU A 251 5.89 -3.70 -24.42
N LEU A 252 5.21 -3.62 -25.57
CA LEU A 252 5.20 -2.44 -26.42
C LEU A 252 4.57 -1.24 -25.69
N CYS A 253 3.43 -1.44 -25.03
CA CYS A 253 2.79 -0.40 -24.22
C CYS A 253 3.75 0.09 -23.13
N LEU A 254 4.37 -0.82 -22.37
CA LEU A 254 5.35 -0.47 -21.35
C LEU A 254 6.55 0.28 -21.95
N TYR A 255 7.01 -0.07 -23.15
CA TYR A 255 8.11 0.65 -23.80
C TYR A 255 7.77 2.12 -24.12
N VAL A 256 6.50 2.42 -24.39
CA VAL A 256 6.02 3.78 -24.72
C VAL A 256 5.69 4.61 -23.47
N VAL A 257 5.34 3.98 -22.34
CA VAL A 257 4.96 4.67 -21.09
C VAL A 257 5.93 5.76 -20.64
N PRO A 258 7.27 5.60 -20.67
CA PRO A 258 8.21 6.63 -20.23
C PRO A 258 8.08 7.97 -20.96
N PHE A 259 7.60 7.97 -22.20
CA PHE A 259 7.38 9.22 -22.95
C PHE A 259 6.21 10.06 -22.38
N GLY A 260 5.29 9.43 -21.65
CA GLY A 260 4.14 10.10 -21.01
C GLY A 260 4.34 10.39 -19.52
N THR A 261 5.40 9.87 -18.89
CA THR A 261 5.67 10.10 -17.48
C THR A 261 6.43 11.41 -17.29
N TYR A 262 5.75 12.42 -16.77
CA TYR A 262 6.37 13.68 -16.32
C TYR A 262 6.31 13.79 -14.81
N SER A 263 7.35 14.37 -14.21
CA SER A 263 7.35 14.64 -12.77
C SER A 263 6.38 15.79 -12.47
N PRO A 264 5.39 15.61 -11.58
CA PRO A 264 4.52 16.71 -11.17
C PRO A 264 5.30 17.81 -10.42
N CYS A 265 6.49 17.50 -9.91
CA CYS A 265 7.36 18.42 -9.16
C CYS A 265 8.23 19.30 -10.07
N VAL A 266 8.38 18.94 -11.36
CA VAL A 266 9.16 19.71 -12.34
C VAL A 266 8.18 20.36 -13.30
N GLN A 267 7.77 21.58 -12.99
CA GLN A 267 6.87 22.37 -13.81
C GLN A 267 7.60 23.58 -14.40
N GLU A 268 7.21 23.96 -15.61
CA GLU A 268 7.68 25.19 -16.22
C GLU A 268 7.14 26.39 -15.44
N LYS A 269 7.92 27.48 -15.40
CA LYS A 269 7.66 28.63 -14.52
C LYS A 269 6.31 29.30 -14.82
N ASP A 270 5.88 29.26 -16.07
CA ASP A 270 4.61 29.78 -16.59
C ASP A 270 3.39 28.92 -16.23
N LYS A 271 3.61 27.67 -15.80
CA LYS A 271 2.55 26.73 -15.37
C LYS A 271 2.39 26.65 -13.85
N LEU A 272 3.24 27.34 -13.08
CA LEU A 272 3.16 27.35 -11.63
C LEU A 272 1.88 28.05 -11.17
N ALA A 273 1.24 27.46 -10.16
CA ALA A 273 0.18 28.11 -9.40
C ALA A 273 0.70 29.42 -8.78
N PRO A 274 -0.18 30.36 -8.38
CA PRO A 274 0.22 31.53 -7.61
C PRO A 274 1.07 31.12 -6.40
N LYS A 275 2.05 31.97 -6.07
CA LYS A 275 2.94 31.74 -4.92
C LYS A 275 2.08 31.46 -3.68
N PRO A 276 2.33 30.36 -2.95
CA PRO A 276 1.57 30.07 -1.75
C PRO A 276 1.79 31.17 -0.70
N ASN A 277 0.73 31.46 0.06
CA ASN A 277 0.84 32.30 1.23
C ASN A 277 1.81 31.66 2.23
N PHE A 278 2.57 32.47 2.95
CA PHE A 278 3.48 31.97 3.97
C PHE A 278 3.09 32.47 5.35
N PHE A 279 3.12 31.53 6.30
CA PHE A 279 2.74 31.76 7.68
C PHE A 279 4.00 31.78 8.55
N GLY A 280 4.06 32.72 9.47
CA GLY A 280 5.09 32.73 10.51
C GLY A 280 4.82 31.62 11.52
N HIS A 281 5.50 30.48 11.36
CA HIS A 281 5.46 29.36 12.32
C HIS A 281 6.03 29.80 13.67
N ARG A 282 5.14 29.87 14.68
CA ARG A 282 5.39 30.49 16.01
C ARG A 282 5.90 31.92 15.90
N GLY A 283 5.45 32.63 14.87
CA GLY A 283 5.99 33.91 14.38
C GLY A 283 7.23 33.72 13.48
N ALA A 284 8.24 34.56 13.63
CA ALA A 284 9.55 34.40 13.01
C ALA A 284 10.55 33.86 14.04
N ALA A 285 10.43 32.57 14.38
CA ALA A 285 11.20 31.91 15.43
C ALA A 285 12.74 31.96 15.25
N MET A 286 13.22 32.28 14.04
CA MET A 286 14.65 32.52 13.77
C MET A 286 15.11 33.96 14.08
N LEU A 287 14.18 34.92 14.16
CA LEU A 287 14.44 36.35 14.34
C LEU A 287 13.97 36.87 15.70
N GLY A 288 13.10 36.13 16.38
CA GLY A 288 12.67 36.37 17.76
C GLY A 288 12.37 35.05 18.47
N PRO A 289 12.31 35.04 19.81
CA PRO A 289 11.95 33.83 20.55
C PRO A 289 10.53 33.40 20.18
N GLU A 290 10.39 32.13 19.81
CA GLU A 290 9.13 31.53 19.37
C GLU A 290 7.96 31.80 20.32
N ASN A 291 6.74 31.89 19.77
CA ASN A 291 5.51 32.11 20.54
C ASN A 291 5.55 33.38 21.43
N THR A 292 6.29 34.42 21.03
CA THR A 292 6.29 35.75 21.67
C THR A 292 5.83 36.84 20.71
N ILE A 293 5.31 37.95 21.26
CA ILE A 293 4.92 39.14 20.46
C ILE A 293 6.06 39.62 19.56
N MET A 294 7.30 39.56 20.03
CA MET A 294 8.47 39.92 19.21
C MET A 294 8.62 39.02 17.98
N SER A 295 8.42 37.70 18.13
CA SER A 295 8.48 36.78 17.00
C SER A 295 7.37 37.07 15.99
N PHE A 296 6.16 37.37 16.47
CA PHE A 296 5.04 37.74 15.61
C PHE A 296 5.26 39.08 14.88
N GLU A 297 5.79 40.10 15.57
CA GLU A 297 6.19 41.37 14.96
C GLU A 297 7.21 41.16 13.84
N LYS A 298 8.23 40.33 14.09
CA LYS A 298 9.24 40.02 13.08
C LYS A 298 8.64 39.29 11.87
N ALA A 299 7.65 38.41 12.07
CA ALA A 299 6.97 37.75 10.96
C ALA A 299 6.20 38.75 10.08
N VAL A 300 5.46 39.68 10.70
CA VAL A 300 4.72 40.72 9.98
C VAL A 300 5.67 41.67 9.25
N GLU A 301 6.76 42.09 9.88
CA GLU A 301 7.80 42.92 9.24
C GLU A 301 8.40 42.28 7.98
N HIS A 302 8.48 40.94 7.94
CA HIS A 302 9.01 40.19 6.80
C HIS A 302 7.94 39.78 5.79
N GLY A 303 6.71 40.29 5.95
CA GLY A 303 5.62 40.15 4.99
C GLY A 303 4.81 38.86 5.10
N ALA A 304 4.79 38.20 6.27
CA ALA A 304 3.97 37.01 6.47
C ALA A 304 2.49 37.33 6.21
N ASP A 305 1.80 36.40 5.54
CA ASP A 305 0.36 36.49 5.23
C ASP A 305 -0.52 36.03 6.40
N GLY A 306 0.11 35.33 7.36
CA GLY A 306 -0.51 34.93 8.60
C GLY A 306 0.50 34.48 9.64
N LEU A 307 -0.01 34.22 10.84
CA LEU A 307 0.77 33.80 11.99
C LEU A 307 0.25 32.45 12.46
N GLU A 308 1.15 31.56 12.87
CA GLU A 308 0.82 30.30 13.52
C GLU A 308 1.33 30.34 14.97
N SER A 309 0.59 29.72 15.89
CA SER A 309 1.02 29.57 17.28
C SER A 309 0.36 28.37 17.96
N ASP A 310 1.10 27.76 18.88
CA ASP A 310 0.66 26.65 19.72
C ASP A 310 -0.01 27.15 21.00
N VAL A 311 -1.16 26.59 21.34
CA VAL A 311 -1.94 26.95 22.52
C VAL A 311 -2.01 25.78 23.50
N GLN A 312 -1.72 26.08 24.76
CA GLN A 312 -2.01 25.20 25.89
C GLN A 312 -2.93 25.91 26.91
N ILE A 313 -3.52 25.12 27.80
CA ILE A 313 -4.40 25.60 28.87
C ILE A 313 -3.68 25.39 30.20
N SER A 314 -3.63 26.41 31.06
CA SER A 314 -3.05 26.34 32.39
C SER A 314 -3.96 25.60 33.38
N LEU A 315 -3.47 25.33 34.59
CA LEU A 315 -4.24 24.63 35.63
C LEU A 315 -5.48 25.42 36.08
N ASP A 316 -5.43 26.74 35.98
CA ASP A 316 -6.52 27.69 36.19
C ASP A 316 -7.26 28.09 34.90
N GLU A 317 -7.24 27.21 33.90
CA GLU A 317 -8.03 27.31 32.65
C GLU A 317 -7.70 28.55 31.78
N VAL A 318 -6.51 29.13 31.94
CA VAL A 318 -6.08 30.28 31.13
C VAL A 318 -5.29 29.78 29.91
N PRO A 319 -5.74 30.11 28.67
CA PRO A 319 -5.00 29.76 27.47
C PRO A 319 -3.76 30.63 27.26
N PHE A 320 -2.62 29.97 27.06
CA PHE A 320 -1.31 30.59 26.85
C PHE A 320 -0.55 29.94 25.69
N LEU A 321 0.46 30.63 25.17
CA LEU A 321 1.22 30.15 24.02
C LEU A 321 2.41 29.30 24.46
N MET A 322 2.42 28.01 24.08
CA MET A 322 3.48 27.07 24.40
C MET A 322 3.43 25.86 23.48
N HIS A 323 4.56 25.56 22.84
CA HIS A 323 4.69 24.38 21.98
C HIS A 323 5.05 23.12 22.78
N ASP A 324 6.05 23.25 23.66
CA ASP A 324 6.69 22.08 24.27
C ASP A 324 5.79 21.44 25.34
N TYR A 325 6.00 20.14 25.59
CA TYR A 325 5.36 19.42 26.69
C TYR A 325 5.72 20.04 28.05
N ASP A 326 6.99 20.45 28.23
CA ASP A 326 7.52 21.04 29.44
C ASP A 326 8.06 22.47 29.20
N LEU A 327 8.51 23.15 30.26
CA LEU A 327 8.93 24.55 30.20
C LEU A 327 10.46 24.73 30.05
N ARG A 328 11.23 23.65 29.87
CA ARG A 328 12.70 23.67 30.09
C ARG A 328 13.48 24.37 28.99
N ARG A 329 13.06 24.18 27.74
CA ARG A 329 13.82 24.66 26.57
C ARG A 329 13.64 26.16 26.35
N THR A 330 12.40 26.64 26.47
CA THR A 330 12.02 27.99 26.05
C THR A 330 11.77 28.95 27.21
N THR A 331 12.06 28.55 28.45
CA THR A 331 11.90 29.41 29.63
C THR A 331 13.06 29.27 30.62
N ASN A 332 13.07 30.08 31.68
CA ASN A 332 14.01 29.97 32.79
C ASN A 332 13.51 29.09 33.96
N ILE A 333 12.58 28.15 33.72
CA ILE A 333 12.01 27.29 34.78
C ILE A 333 13.07 26.53 35.59
N LEU A 334 14.21 26.17 34.98
CA LEU A 334 15.31 25.47 35.66
C LEU A 334 15.97 26.33 36.75
N GLU A 335 15.93 27.66 36.61
CA GLU A 335 16.44 28.61 37.59
C GLU A 335 15.41 28.88 38.70
N VAL A 336 14.12 28.88 38.36
CA VAL A 336 13.02 29.28 39.26
C VAL A 336 12.48 28.09 40.07
N MET A 337 12.28 26.94 39.43
CA MET A 337 11.69 25.74 40.03
C MET A 337 12.22 24.45 39.36
N PRO A 338 13.48 24.07 39.61
CA PRO A 338 14.11 22.93 38.94
C PRO A 338 13.38 21.59 39.18
N ASN A 339 12.86 21.38 40.39
CA ASN A 339 12.19 20.14 40.80
C ASN A 339 10.86 19.86 40.11
N ALA A 340 10.26 20.84 39.43
CA ALA A 340 9.02 20.68 38.68
C ALA A 340 9.21 20.87 37.18
N SER A 341 10.45 21.04 36.73
CA SER A 341 10.74 21.49 35.37
C SER A 341 10.34 20.50 34.28
N ASP A 342 10.21 19.22 34.61
CA ASP A 342 9.77 18.12 33.73
C ASP A 342 8.25 17.91 33.70
N LYS A 343 7.49 18.66 34.52
CA LYS A 343 6.03 18.57 34.52
C LYS A 343 5.45 19.19 33.25
N HIS A 344 4.30 18.66 32.82
CA HIS A 344 3.55 19.25 31.73
C HIS A 344 3.23 20.72 32.00
N SER A 345 3.38 21.58 30.99
CA SER A 345 3.15 23.02 31.13
C SER A 345 1.72 23.39 31.55
N SER A 346 0.72 22.55 31.27
CA SER A 346 -0.65 22.71 31.78
C SER A 346 -0.82 22.49 33.29
N PHE A 347 0.14 21.90 34.00
CA PHE A 347 0.04 21.68 35.45
C PHE A 347 0.45 22.88 36.29
N PHE A 348 0.68 24.04 35.67
CA PHE A 348 1.04 25.28 36.35
C PHE A 348 -0.08 26.31 36.26
N TYR A 349 -0.21 27.11 37.32
CA TYR A 349 -1.11 28.27 37.33
C TYR A 349 -0.56 29.39 36.44
N TRP A 350 -1.45 30.13 35.78
CA TRP A 350 -1.07 31.25 34.92
C TRP A 350 -0.28 32.33 35.65
N ASN A 351 -0.64 32.63 36.90
CA ASN A 351 0.09 33.60 37.71
C ASN A 351 1.59 33.25 37.78
N PHE A 352 1.92 31.97 37.96
CA PHE A 352 3.31 31.50 37.91
C PHE A 352 3.89 31.54 36.50
N LEU A 353 3.20 30.96 35.51
CA LEU A 353 3.67 30.90 34.12
C LEU A 353 4.03 32.29 33.57
N SER A 354 3.24 33.30 33.89
CA SER A 354 3.46 34.69 33.45
C SER A 354 4.75 35.32 34.00
N THR A 355 5.30 34.79 35.10
CA THR A 355 6.57 35.28 35.68
C THR A 355 7.82 34.73 34.99
N LEU A 356 7.67 33.65 34.21
CA LEU A 356 8.81 33.02 33.55
C LEU A 356 9.33 33.87 32.38
N ASN A 357 10.64 33.82 32.19
CA ASN A 357 11.32 34.48 31.10
C ASN A 357 11.42 33.54 29.88
N ALA A 358 10.58 33.80 28.88
CA ALA A 358 10.48 33.09 27.61
C ALA A 358 11.43 33.61 26.51
N GLY A 359 12.35 34.53 26.81
CA GLY A 359 13.25 35.13 25.82
C GLY A 359 14.74 34.98 26.11
N LYS A 360 15.11 34.71 27.36
CA LYS A 360 16.51 34.62 27.82
C LYS A 360 17.33 33.60 27.05
N TRP A 361 16.72 32.46 26.73
CA TRP A 361 17.35 31.37 25.96
C TRP A 361 17.68 31.77 24.51
N PHE A 362 16.98 32.76 23.95
CA PHE A 362 17.10 33.17 22.54
C PHE A 362 18.08 34.34 22.36
N ALA A 363 18.02 35.33 23.24
CA ALA A 363 18.96 36.46 23.21
C ALA A 363 19.15 37.01 24.62
N ASP A 364 20.41 37.04 25.06
CA ASP A 364 20.80 37.43 26.40
C ASP A 364 20.62 38.96 26.59
N SER A 365 19.60 39.38 27.35
CA SER A 365 19.50 40.69 28.07
C SER A 365 18.08 41.19 28.32
N ARG A 366 17.03 40.68 27.65
CA ARG A 366 15.65 41.22 27.81
C ARG A 366 14.67 40.18 28.35
N VAL A 367 13.96 40.55 29.42
CA VAL A 367 12.84 39.76 29.94
C VAL A 367 11.73 39.75 28.89
N ARG A 368 11.34 38.56 28.46
CA ARG A 368 10.13 38.35 27.64
C ARG A 368 9.27 37.35 28.35
N HIS A 369 7.97 37.62 28.43
CA HIS A 369 7.03 36.76 29.12
C HIS A 369 6.31 35.85 28.13
N ILE A 370 5.86 34.70 28.61
CA ILE A 370 4.89 33.86 27.90
C ILE A 370 3.63 34.71 27.66
N PRO A 371 3.15 34.87 26.41
CA PRO A 371 1.93 35.62 26.14
C PRO A 371 0.67 34.76 26.35
N GLN A 372 -0.42 35.42 26.76
CA GLN A 372 -1.76 34.86 26.66
C GLN A 372 -2.22 34.86 25.21
N ILE A 373 -3.13 33.94 24.86
CA ILE A 373 -3.76 33.90 23.53
C ILE A 373 -4.43 35.24 23.16
N LYS A 374 -5.01 35.95 24.14
CA LYS A 374 -5.67 37.24 23.92
C LYS A 374 -4.75 38.27 23.27
N LYS A 375 -3.44 38.25 23.61
CA LYS A 375 -2.47 39.20 23.06
C LYS A 375 -2.25 38.97 21.56
N ILE A 376 -2.09 37.72 21.15
CA ILE A 376 -1.92 37.40 19.72
C ILE A 376 -3.20 37.63 18.92
N CYS A 377 -4.39 37.34 19.48
CA CYS A 377 -5.65 37.63 18.80
C CYS A 377 -5.84 39.13 18.54
N ILE A 378 -5.56 39.98 19.53
CA ILE A 378 -5.62 41.44 19.37
C ILE A 378 -4.61 41.91 18.32
N TYR A 379 -3.37 41.41 18.40
CA TYR A 379 -2.33 41.76 17.45
C TYR A 379 -2.71 41.36 16.02
N SER A 380 -3.13 40.11 15.81
CA SER A 380 -3.54 39.61 14.50
C SER A 380 -4.67 40.43 13.90
N HIS A 381 -5.65 40.82 14.72
CA HIS A 381 -6.77 41.66 14.29
C HIS A 381 -6.31 43.07 13.87
N LEU A 382 -5.41 43.70 14.64
CA LEU A 382 -4.90 45.04 14.35
C LEU A 382 -4.10 45.09 13.04
N TYR A 383 -3.35 44.05 12.72
CA TYR A 383 -2.50 43.99 11.54
C TYR A 383 -3.11 43.22 10.35
N GLY A 384 -4.39 42.83 10.44
CA GLY A 384 -5.09 42.13 9.37
C GLY A 384 -4.51 40.76 9.04
N GLN A 385 -3.87 40.10 10.00
CA GLN A 385 -3.20 38.81 9.84
C GLN A 385 -4.17 37.65 10.03
N MET A 386 -4.04 36.61 9.21
CA MET A 386 -4.74 35.34 9.44
C MET A 386 -4.04 34.57 10.56
N LEU A 387 -4.80 34.03 11.52
CA LEU A 387 -4.24 33.32 12.67
C LEU A 387 -4.56 31.83 12.59
N LEU A 388 -3.52 31.00 12.56
CA LEU A 388 -3.62 29.54 12.71
C LEU A 388 -3.25 29.20 14.16
N LEU A 389 -4.14 28.47 14.85
CA LEU A 389 -3.90 28.07 16.24
C LEU A 389 -3.85 26.55 16.33
N GLU A 390 -2.72 26.02 16.77
CA GLU A 390 -2.58 24.60 17.09
C GLU A 390 -2.96 24.39 18.56
N ILE A 391 -4.12 23.80 18.80
CA ILE A 391 -4.61 23.54 20.15
C ILE A 391 -4.01 22.22 20.65
N SER A 392 -2.97 22.33 21.47
CA SER A 392 -2.33 21.19 22.14
C SER A 392 -2.98 20.99 23.50
N THR A 393 -4.07 20.23 23.54
CA THR A 393 -4.69 19.81 24.82
C THR A 393 -4.16 18.45 25.24
N LEU A 394 -3.79 18.31 26.52
CA LEU A 394 -3.87 16.99 27.14
C LEU A 394 -5.36 16.60 27.11
N CYS A 395 -5.71 15.57 26.37
CA CYS A 395 -6.96 14.83 26.61
C CYS A 395 -6.82 14.13 27.97
N THR A 396 -6.87 14.88 29.07
CA THR A 396 -7.26 14.30 30.36
C THR A 396 -8.75 14.10 30.32
N VAL A 397 -9.11 12.82 30.20
CA VAL A 397 -10.40 12.15 30.40
C VAL A 397 -11.38 12.91 31.29
#